data_AF-Q12QM3-F1
#
_entry.id   AF-Q12QM3-F1
#
_cell.length_a   1.000
_cell.length_b   1.000
_cell.length_c   1.000
_cell.angle_alpha   90.00
_cell.angle_beta   90.00
_cell.angle_gamma   90.00
#
_symmetry.space_group_name_H-M   'P 1'
#
loop_
_entity.id
_entity.type
_entity.pdbx_description
1 polymer ?
#
loop_
_entity_poly.entity_id
_entity_poly.type
_entity_poly.pdbx_seq_one_letter_code
_entity_poly.pdbx_strand_id
1 'polypeptide(L)'
;MRDFNSGDIHGDVTINDNSENNEYKLLIHCNNEELFHEETHRKELLRNECSRKNGVTWKFLAFSALLLLIAAGWFYIQGTMNAVTFLIGAAGVMTGMATLQQADKQTPFEHRQIATLNEIHTLLRERGAR
;
A
#
# COMPACT_ATOMS: atom_id res chain seq x y z
N MET A 1 -13.67 -3.19 18.44
CA MET A 1 -13.98 -3.00 19.87
C MET A 1 -12.75 -2.34 20.48
N ARG A 2 -12.90 -1.15 21.06
CA ARG A 2 -11.79 -0.29 21.52
C ARG A 2 -11.71 -0.44 23.04
N ASP A 3 -10.66 -1.06 23.55
CA ASP A 3 -10.49 -1.26 25.00
C ASP A 3 -10.15 0.08 25.66
N PHE A 4 -11.02 0.52 26.57
CA PHE A 4 -10.77 1.67 27.42
C PHE A 4 -10.09 1.15 28.70
N ASN A 5 -8.79 1.40 28.82
CA ASN A 5 -8.06 1.19 30.06
C ASN A 5 -8.34 2.35 31.03
N SER A 6 -9.55 2.40 31.57
CA SER A 6 -9.88 3.33 32.65
C SER A 6 -9.79 2.60 33.98
N GLY A 7 -8.82 2.97 34.81
CA GLY A 7 -8.76 2.54 36.21
C GLY A 7 -10.06 2.89 36.95
N ASP A 8 -10.40 2.06 37.94
CA ASP A 8 -11.58 2.06 38.81
C ASP A 8 -12.37 3.38 38.90
N ILE A 9 -13.33 3.56 37.99
CA ILE A 9 -14.24 4.72 37.99
C ILE A 9 -15.54 4.32 38.70
N HIS A 10 -15.71 4.75 39.95
CA HIS A 10 -16.91 4.54 40.78
C HIS A 10 -18.02 5.57 40.48
N GLY A 11 -18.34 5.80 39.21
CA GLY A 11 -19.38 6.75 38.78
C GLY A 11 -19.98 6.36 37.43
N ASP A 12 -21.19 6.84 37.15
CA ASP A 12 -21.86 6.55 35.89
C ASP A 12 -21.15 7.32 34.75
N VAL A 13 -20.42 6.60 33.92
CA VAL A 13 -19.63 7.18 32.83
C VAL A 13 -20.55 7.40 31.64
N THR A 14 -21.08 8.61 31.51
CA THR A 14 -21.72 9.06 30.27
C THR A 14 -20.64 9.44 29.27
N ILE A 15 -20.23 8.46 28.45
CA ILE A 15 -19.38 8.73 27.29
C ILE A 15 -20.25 9.43 26.24
N ASN A 16 -20.26 10.76 26.26
CA ASN A 16 -20.72 11.56 25.14
C ASN A 16 -19.64 11.53 24.05
N ASP A 17 -19.48 10.36 23.42
CA ASP A 17 -18.80 10.29 22.14
C ASP A 17 -19.77 10.96 21.16
N ASN A 18 -19.42 12.14 20.64
CA ASN A 18 -20.20 12.86 19.62
C ASN A 18 -20.30 12.07 18.28
N SER A 19 -20.11 10.76 18.34
CA SER A 19 -20.26 9.73 17.35
C SER A 19 -21.69 9.58 16.84
N GLU A 20 -22.72 9.97 17.62
CA GLU A 20 -24.11 10.03 17.11
C GLU A 20 -24.28 11.02 15.93
N ASN A 21 -23.38 12.00 15.79
CA ASN A 21 -23.36 12.94 14.65
C ASN A 21 -22.33 12.59 13.56
N ASN A 22 -21.56 11.51 13.77
CA ASN A 22 -20.53 11.01 12.87
C ASN A 22 -20.89 9.61 12.33
N GLU A 23 -22.19 9.33 12.20
CA GLU A 23 -22.66 8.28 11.30
C GLU A 23 -22.09 8.55 9.91
N TYR A 24 -21.07 7.78 9.51
CA TYR A 24 -20.64 7.50 8.13
C TYR A 24 -21.30 8.40 7.08
N LYS A 25 -20.94 9.68 7.11
CA LYS A 25 -21.57 10.69 6.26
C LYS A 25 -21.17 10.35 4.84
N LEU A 26 -22.15 9.99 4.00
CA LEU A 26 -21.89 9.70 2.60
C LEU A 26 -21.16 10.90 2.00
N LEU A 27 -20.17 10.66 1.14
CA LEU A 27 -19.27 11.71 0.60
C LEU A 27 -20.02 12.86 -0.06
N ILE A 28 -21.18 12.56 -0.63
CA ILE A 28 -22.14 13.52 -1.19
C ILE A 28 -22.68 14.54 -0.18
N HIS A 29 -22.76 14.20 1.11
CA HIS A 29 -23.24 15.09 2.18
C HIS A 29 -22.09 15.85 2.87
N CYS A 30 -20.84 15.43 2.68
CA CYS A 30 -19.69 16.10 3.28
C CYS A 30 -19.55 17.54 2.75
N ASN A 31 -19.08 18.47 3.60
CA ASN A 31 -18.71 19.81 3.18
C ASN A 31 -17.36 19.81 2.44
N ASN A 32 -17.04 20.83 1.65
CA ASN A 32 -15.81 20.86 0.84
C ASN A 32 -14.53 20.67 1.68
N GLU A 33 -14.46 21.25 2.88
CA GLU A 33 -13.33 21.05 3.80
C GLU A 33 -13.24 19.60 4.30
N GLU A 34 -14.36 18.97 4.63
CA GLU A 34 -14.44 17.56 5.02
C GLU A 34 -13.99 16.64 3.86
N LEU A 35 -14.33 16.98 2.61
CA LEU A 35 -13.87 16.24 1.43
C LEU A 35 -12.35 16.34 1.22
N PHE A 36 -11.73 17.51 1.43
CA PHE A 36 -10.27 17.65 1.35
C PHE A 36 -9.54 16.89 2.47
N HIS A 37 -10.11 16.88 3.67
CA HIS A 37 -9.56 16.10 4.78
C HIS A 37 -9.63 14.60 4.50
N GLU A 38 -10.77 14.11 3.99
CA GLU A 38 -10.96 12.72 3.59
C GLU A 38 -10.05 12.32 2.41
N GLU A 39 -9.84 13.20 1.43
CA GLU A 39 -8.89 13.00 0.32
C GLU A 39 -7.47 12.79 0.86
N THR A 40 -7.04 13.64 1.78
CA THR A 40 -5.70 13.58 2.38
C THR A 40 -5.52 12.31 3.20
N HIS A 41 -6.51 11.98 4.04
CA HIS A 41 -6.50 10.76 4.85
C HIS A 41 -6.42 9.49 3.99
N ARG A 42 -7.20 9.39 2.91
CA ARG A 42 -7.18 8.22 2.02
C ARG A 42 -5.90 8.11 1.19
N LYS A 43 -5.31 9.23 0.78
CA LYS A 43 -3.98 9.24 0.16
C LYS A 43 -2.92 8.71 1.12
N GLU A 44 -2.99 9.07 2.39
CA GLU A 44 -2.05 8.58 3.40
C GLU A 44 -2.21 7.07 3.63
N LEU A 45 -3.44 6.57 3.72
CA LEU A 45 -3.72 5.13 3.80
C LEU A 45 -3.16 4.35 2.60
N LEU A 46 -3.40 4.85 1.38
CA LEU A 46 -2.83 4.27 0.15
C LEU A 46 -1.29 4.28 0.16
N ARG A 47 -0.68 5.40 0.58
CA ARG A 47 0.78 5.50 0.69
C ARG A 47 1.34 4.51 1.71
N ASN A 48 0.68 4.34 2.84
CA ASN A 48 1.12 3.43 3.89
C ASN A 48 0.99 1.96 3.45
N GLU A 49 -0.08 1.61 2.73
CA GLU A 49 -0.24 0.26 2.18
C GLU A 49 0.79 -0.05 1.09
N CYS A 50 1.01 0.90 0.17
CA CYS A 50 2.01 0.79 -0.88
C CYS A 50 3.44 0.71 -0.30
N SER A 51 3.75 1.54 0.71
CA SER A 51 5.03 1.51 1.42
C SER A 51 5.28 0.17 2.11
N ARG A 52 4.26 -0.40 2.76
CA ARG A 52 4.36 -1.72 3.40
C ARG A 52 4.64 -2.83 2.38
N LYS A 53 3.97 -2.81 1.22
CA LYS A 53 4.22 -3.76 0.13
C LYS A 53 5.64 -3.60 -0.42
N ASN A 54 6.03 -2.38 -0.75
CA ASN A 54 7.28 -2.11 -1.41
C ASN A 54 8.49 -2.34 -0.50
N GLY A 55 8.37 -2.06 0.81
CA GLY A 55 9.48 -2.19 1.76
C GLY A 55 10.03 -3.62 1.89
N VAL A 56 9.17 -4.63 1.77
CA VAL A 56 9.60 -6.04 1.80
C VAL A 56 10.15 -6.46 0.43
N THR A 57 9.46 -6.12 -0.65
CA THR A 57 9.88 -6.43 -2.03
C THR A 57 11.25 -5.84 -2.34
N TRP A 58 11.53 -4.61 -1.92
CA TRP A 58 12.81 -3.95 -2.17
C TRP A 58 13.98 -4.64 -1.45
N LYS A 59 13.75 -5.15 -0.23
CA LYS A 59 14.77 -5.93 0.50
C LYS A 59 15.08 -7.25 -0.21
N PHE A 60 14.05 -7.96 -0.68
CA PHE A 60 14.25 -9.19 -1.45
C PHE A 60 14.94 -8.93 -2.79
N LEU A 61 14.60 -7.83 -3.46
CA LEU A 61 15.22 -7.44 -4.72
C LEU A 61 16.69 -7.06 -4.51
N ALA A 62 17.01 -6.29 -3.46
CA ALA A 62 18.38 -5.96 -3.11
C ALA A 62 19.21 -7.21 -2.78
N PHE A 63 18.63 -8.16 -2.04
CA PHE A 63 19.29 -9.43 -1.73
C PHE A 63 19.53 -10.28 -2.99
N SER A 64 18.53 -10.36 -3.88
CA SER A 64 18.66 -11.05 -5.16
C SER A 64 19.74 -10.43 -6.05
N ALA A 65 19.80 -9.09 -6.12
CA ALA A 65 20.83 -8.38 -6.86
C ALA A 65 22.25 -8.67 -6.31
N LEU A 66 22.39 -8.73 -4.98
CA LEU A 66 23.66 -9.09 -4.34
C LEU A 66 24.12 -10.51 -4.73
N LEU A 67 23.20 -11.48 -4.71
CA LEU A 67 23.49 -12.85 -5.13
C LEU A 67 23.91 -12.93 -6.60
N LEU A 68 23.28 -12.17 -7.48
CA LEU A 68 23.65 -12.10 -8.90
C LEU A 68 25.05 -11.52 -9.09
N LEU A 69 25.46 -10.51 -8.31
CA LEU A 69 26.81 -9.96 -8.36
C LEU A 69 27.86 -10.98 -7.91
N ILE A 70 27.58 -11.73 -6.84
CA ILE A 70 28.48 -12.80 -6.36
C ILE A 70 28.61 -13.89 -7.43
N ALA A 71 27.48 -14.33 -8.01
CA ALA A 71 27.48 -15.31 -9.07
C ALA A 71 28.28 -14.83 -10.30
N ALA A 72 28.09 -13.58 -10.72
CA ALA A 72 28.83 -12.99 -11.84
C ALA A 72 30.34 -12.91 -11.56
N GLY A 73 30.75 -12.52 -10.35
CA GLY A 73 32.15 -12.52 -9.93
C GLY A 73 32.76 -13.92 -9.92
N TRP A 74 32.01 -14.92 -9.46
CA TRP A 74 32.43 -16.33 -9.50
C TRP A 74 32.62 -16.83 -10.94
N PHE A 75 31.68 -16.49 -11.83
CA PHE A 75 31.78 -16.82 -13.26
C PHE A 75 33.00 -16.20 -13.93
N TYR A 76 33.33 -14.96 -13.57
CA TYR A 76 34.50 -14.28 -14.10
C TYR A 76 35.82 -15.00 -13.76
N ILE A 77 35.91 -15.61 -12.57
CA ILE A 77 37.09 -16.35 -12.12
C ILE A 77 37.16 -17.75 -12.75
N GLN A 78 36.03 -18.45 -12.87
CA GLN A 78 36.00 -19.81 -13.45
C GLN A 78 36.06 -19.85 -14.98
N GLY A 79 35.73 -18.74 -15.67
CA GLY A 79 35.86 -18.59 -17.13
C GLY A 79 35.02 -19.54 -17.98
N THR A 80 34.18 -20.38 -17.38
CA THR A 80 33.43 -21.43 -18.06
C THR A 80 31.93 -21.18 -17.93
N MET A 81 31.36 -20.48 -18.90
CA MET A 81 29.90 -20.36 -19.03
C MET A 81 29.36 -21.54 -19.86
N ASN A 82 28.77 -22.51 -19.17
CA ASN A 82 28.02 -23.57 -19.82
C ASN A 82 26.64 -23.05 -20.26
N ALA A 83 26.17 -23.49 -21.43
CA ALA A 83 24.85 -23.13 -21.97
C ALA A 83 23.71 -23.45 -20.99
N VAL A 84 23.86 -24.54 -20.22
CA VAL A 84 22.91 -24.93 -19.16
C VAL A 84 22.83 -23.86 -18.08
N THR A 85 23.95 -23.32 -17.62
CA THR A 85 23.94 -22.29 -16.58
C THR A 85 23.33 -20.98 -17.07
N PHE A 86 23.57 -20.63 -18.35
CA PHE A 86 22.93 -19.48 -18.98
C PHE A 86 21.40 -19.65 -19.02
N LEU A 87 20.90 -20.83 -19.42
CA LEU A 87 19.46 -21.12 -19.45
C LEU A 87 18.83 -21.09 -18.05
N ILE A 88 19.50 -21.63 -17.05
CA ILE A 88 19.03 -21.58 -15.65
C ILE A 88 18.96 -20.13 -15.16
N GLY A 89 19.99 -19.33 -15.43
CA GLY A 89 20.00 -17.90 -15.10
C GLY A 89 18.85 -17.14 -15.77
N ALA A 90 18.65 -17.36 -17.07
CA ALA A 90 17.56 -16.74 -17.83
C ALA A 90 16.17 -17.14 -17.30
N ALA A 91 15.95 -18.42 -17.00
CA ALA A 91 14.70 -18.91 -16.41
C ALA A 91 14.45 -18.31 -15.02
N GLY A 92 15.49 -18.17 -14.21
CA GLY A 92 15.42 -17.53 -12.90
C GLY A 92 15.00 -16.06 -12.99
N VAL A 93 15.62 -15.30 -13.92
CA VAL A 93 15.26 -13.90 -14.16
C VAL A 93 13.83 -13.76 -14.65
N MET A 94 13.39 -14.58 -15.61
CA MET A 94 12.01 -14.56 -16.12
C MET A 94 10.99 -14.86 -15.02
N THR A 95 11.26 -15.88 -14.18
CA THR A 95 10.39 -16.24 -13.05
C THR A 95 10.36 -15.12 -12.00
N GLY A 96 11.50 -14.48 -11.72
CA GLY A 96 11.58 -13.32 -10.84
C GLY A 96 10.77 -12.13 -11.35
N MET A 97 10.85 -11.82 -12.66
CA MET A 97 10.04 -10.74 -13.24
C MET A 97 8.54 -11.06 -13.19
N ALA A 98 8.14 -12.28 -13.50
CA ALA A 98 6.73 -12.69 -13.46
C ALA A 98 6.15 -12.60 -12.04
N THR A 99 6.92 -13.00 -11.03
CA THR A 99 6.50 -12.90 -9.62
C THR A 99 6.41 -11.44 -9.14
N LEU A 100 7.35 -10.58 -9.55
CA LEU A 100 7.28 -9.14 -9.27
C LEU A 100 6.04 -8.48 -9.91
N GLN A 101 5.74 -8.81 -11.17
CA GLN A 101 4.53 -8.30 -11.84
C GLN A 101 3.24 -8.74 -11.13
N GLN A 102 3.22 -9.94 -10.57
CA GLN A 102 2.07 -10.43 -9.81
C GLN A 102 1.97 -9.79 -8.43
N ALA A 103 3.11 -9.49 -7.78
CA ALA A 103 3.15 -8.78 -6.51
C ALA A 103 2.71 -7.31 -6.62
N ASP A 104 2.88 -6.71 -7.80
CA ASP A 104 2.47 -5.33 -8.09
C ASP A 104 0.97 -5.20 -8.45
N LYS A 105 0.22 -6.31 -8.45
CA LYS A 105 -1.24 -6.25 -8.63
C LYS A 105 -1.88 -5.49 -7.46
N GLN A 106 -2.69 -4.51 -7.82
CA GLN A 106 -3.42 -3.70 -6.85
C GLN A 106 -4.36 -4.57 -6.01
N THR A 107 -4.39 -4.33 -4.70
CA THR A 107 -5.31 -5.02 -3.80
C THR A 107 -6.74 -4.54 -4.08
N PRO A 108 -7.76 -5.38 -3.79
CA PRO A 108 -9.16 -4.94 -3.87
C PRO A 108 -9.44 -3.73 -2.96
N PHE A 109 -8.63 -3.53 -1.91
CA PHE A 109 -8.69 -2.34 -1.06
C PHE A 109 -8.15 -1.10 -1.78
N GLU A 110 -6.95 -1.16 -2.37
CA GLU A 110 -6.38 -0.04 -3.15
C GLU A 110 -7.33 0.41 -4.26
N HIS A 111 -7.95 -0.55 -4.97
CA HIS A 111 -8.94 -0.25 -6.00
C HIS A 111 -10.15 0.52 -5.45
N ARG A 112 -10.64 0.14 -4.26
CA ARG A 112 -11.74 0.87 -3.60
C ARG A 112 -11.30 2.27 -3.22
N GLN A 113 -10.13 2.43 -2.60
CA GLN A 113 -9.62 3.75 -2.20
C GLN A 113 -9.44 4.69 -3.40
N ILE A 114 -8.92 4.18 -4.52
CA ILE A 114 -8.77 4.95 -5.77
C ILE A 114 -10.14 5.34 -6.35
N ALA A 115 -11.09 4.41 -6.38
CA ALA A 115 -12.45 4.69 -6.85
C ALA A 115 -13.09 5.81 -6.03
N THR A 116 -12.92 5.77 -4.71
CA THR A 116 -13.50 6.78 -3.83
C THR A 116 -12.75 8.12 -3.88
N LEU A 117 -11.45 8.14 -4.17
CA LEU A 117 -10.73 9.37 -4.48
C LEU A 117 -11.23 10.03 -5.76
N ASN A 118 -11.54 9.23 -6.80
CA ASN A 118 -12.12 9.73 -8.04
C ASN A 118 -13.51 10.33 -7.81
N GLU A 119 -14.32 9.71 -6.93
CA GLU A 119 -15.62 10.24 -6.52
C GLU A 119 -15.48 11.59 -5.81
N ILE A 120 -14.58 11.70 -4.82
CA ILE A 120 -14.28 12.97 -4.14
C ILE A 120 -13.86 14.05 -5.14
N HIS A 121 -12.98 13.72 -6.08
CA HIS A 121 -12.51 14.67 -7.09
C HIS A 121 -13.65 15.13 -8.00
N THR A 122 -14.57 14.23 -8.35
CA THR A 122 -15.76 14.55 -9.15
C THR A 122 -16.68 15.50 -8.39
N LEU A 123 -16.96 15.21 -7.11
CA LEU A 123 -17.79 16.05 -6.25
C LEU A 123 -17.19 17.45 -6.03
N LEU A 124 -15.87 17.55 -5.83
CA LEU A 124 -15.19 18.84 -5.68
C LEU A 124 -15.25 19.68 -6.97
N ARG A 125 -15.16 19.02 -8.14
CA ARG A 125 -15.30 19.66 -9.45
C ARG A 125 -16.74 20.13 -9.69
N GLU A 126 -17.74 19.30 -9.39
CA GLU A 126 -19.16 19.66 -9.51
C GLU A 126 -19.52 20.87 -8.65
N ARG A 127 -18.87 21.02 -7.50
CA ARG A 127 -19.08 22.14 -6.57
C ARG A 127 -18.23 23.37 -6.88
N GLY A 128 -17.39 23.35 -7.92
CA GLY A 128 -16.53 24.46 -8.31
C GLY A 128 -15.42 24.79 -7.31
N ALA A 129 -15.14 23.89 -6.37
CA ALA A 129 -14.04 24.04 -5.41
C ALA A 129 -12.67 23.67 -6.03
N ARG A 130 -12.66 23.16 -7.27
CA ARG A 130 -11.48 22.76 -8.03
C ARG A 130 -11.72 22.82 -9.54
#